data_AF-A0A9X3IKE1-F1
#
_entry.id   AF-A0A9X3IKE1-F1
#
_cell.length_a   1.000
_cell.length_b   1.000
_cell.length_c   1.000
_cell.angle_alpha   90.00
_cell.angle_beta   90.00
_cell.angle_gamma   90.00
#
_symmetry.space_group_name_H-M   'P 1'
#
loop_
_entity.id
_entity.type
_entity.pdbx_description
1 polymer ?
#
loop_
_entity_poly.entity_id
_entity_poly.type
_entity_poly.pdbx_seq_one_letter_code
_entity_poly.pdbx_strand_id
1 'polypeptide(L)'
;MRNAFATACLAAGLALSAAGPAGAQTVVDGSATGLDPALVRSIQALVTRDFKAPAEAQFRGLHPSRARNGHGYCGEVAIGPTASYVPFHAILEPGGTSSLLLLSDHGGSVEDRDVATRLLTNFGCVE
;
A
#
# COMPACT_ATOMS: atom_id res chain seq x y z
N MET A 1 7.92 -60.67 38.38
CA MET A 1 7.49 -59.37 37.81
C MET A 1 8.61 -58.37 38.14
N ARG A 2 9.40 -57.92 37.14
CA ARG A 2 10.61 -57.09 37.35
C ARG A 2 10.38 -55.70 36.76
N ASN A 3 10.50 -54.68 37.61
CA ASN A 3 10.61 -53.26 37.27
C ASN A 3 12.00 -52.92 36.72
N ALA A 4 12.10 -51.96 35.79
CA ALA A 4 13.25 -51.06 35.56
C ALA A 4 12.78 -49.88 34.65
N PHE A 5 12.57 -48.68 35.19
CA PHE A 5 13.51 -47.53 35.30
C PHE A 5 13.86 -46.81 33.98
N ALA A 6 13.35 -45.56 33.87
CA ALA A 6 13.86 -44.33 33.23
C ALA A 6 14.48 -44.40 31.81
N THR A 7 14.13 -43.52 30.88
CA THR A 7 14.80 -42.20 30.75
C THR A 7 14.00 -41.28 29.83
N ALA A 8 13.73 -40.07 30.30
CA ALA A 8 13.18 -38.96 29.52
C ALA A 8 14.27 -38.27 28.68
N CYS A 9 13.93 -37.84 27.46
CA CYS A 9 14.60 -36.71 26.82
C CYS A 9 13.55 -35.89 26.05
N LEU A 10 13.30 -34.68 26.56
CA LEU A 10 12.57 -33.60 25.90
C LEU A 10 13.18 -33.33 24.53
N ALA A 11 12.39 -33.40 23.45
CA ALA A 11 12.69 -32.68 22.22
C ALA A 11 11.87 -31.38 22.24
N ALA A 12 12.51 -30.34 22.78
CA ALA A 12 12.02 -28.99 22.82
C ALA A 12 11.68 -28.48 21.41
N GLY A 13 10.57 -27.76 21.33
CA GLY A 13 10.09 -27.14 20.10
C GLY A 13 11.09 -26.14 19.54
N LEU A 14 11.39 -26.29 18.25
CA LEU A 14 11.73 -25.18 17.39
C LEU A 14 10.63 -25.08 16.33
N ALA A 15 9.49 -24.52 16.73
CA ALA A 15 8.63 -23.84 15.77
C ALA A 15 9.39 -22.57 15.36
N LEU A 16 10.29 -22.70 14.39
CA LEU A 16 10.77 -21.56 13.61
C LEU A 16 9.54 -21.00 12.92
N SER A 17 8.90 -20.04 13.60
CA SER A 17 7.98 -19.12 12.97
C SER A 17 8.82 -18.36 11.96
N ALA A 18 8.82 -18.84 10.71
CA ALA A 18 9.29 -18.08 9.58
C ALA A 18 8.38 -16.85 9.48
N ALA A 19 8.73 -15.81 10.24
CA ALA A 19 8.40 -14.46 9.88
C ALA A 19 9.20 -14.18 8.60
N GLY A 20 8.68 -14.69 7.48
CA GLY A 20 9.13 -14.25 6.17
C GLY A 20 9.03 -12.73 6.13
N PRO A 21 9.91 -12.04 5.38
CA PRO A 21 9.78 -10.60 5.21
C PRO A 21 8.37 -10.37 4.67
N ALA A 22 7.51 -9.77 5.49
CA ALA A 22 6.26 -9.22 5.00
C ALA A 22 6.69 -8.28 3.87
N GLY A 23 6.33 -8.63 2.63
CA GLY A 23 6.73 -7.88 1.44
C GLY A 23 6.40 -6.42 1.66
N ALA A 24 7.43 -5.65 2.02
CA ALA A 24 7.24 -4.33 2.53
C ALA A 24 6.98 -3.44 1.33
N GLN A 25 5.70 -3.22 1.05
CA GLN A 25 5.26 -2.08 0.27
C GLN A 25 5.95 -0.86 0.88
N THR A 26 6.91 -0.31 0.15
CA THR A 26 7.87 0.65 0.70
C THR A 26 7.56 2.04 0.19
N VAL A 27 7.54 3.00 1.11
CA VAL A 27 7.58 4.43 0.76
C VAL A 27 9.04 4.81 0.65
N VAL A 28 9.52 5.03 -0.58
CA VAL A 28 10.96 5.03 -0.89
C VAL A 28 11.65 6.38 -0.69
N ASP A 29 10.88 7.46 -0.52
CA ASP A 29 11.34 8.84 -0.43
C ASP A 29 11.13 9.49 0.94
N GLY A 30 10.57 8.74 1.91
CA GLY A 30 10.24 9.25 3.23
C GLY A 30 9.02 10.18 3.27
N SER A 31 8.23 10.30 2.20
CA SER A 31 7.05 11.18 2.16
C SER A 31 5.99 10.83 3.22
N ALA A 32 6.00 9.58 3.71
CA ALA A 32 5.12 9.13 4.79
C ALA A 32 5.52 9.64 6.18
N THR A 33 6.66 10.33 6.33
CA THR A 33 7.10 10.86 7.62
C THR A 33 6.05 11.82 8.18
N GLY A 34 5.48 11.48 9.34
CA GLY A 34 4.44 12.26 10.01
C GLY A 34 3.00 11.80 9.73
N LEU A 35 2.80 10.82 8.83
CA LEU A 35 1.51 10.14 8.67
C LEU A 35 1.39 8.97 9.66
N ASP A 36 0.17 8.66 10.08
CA ASP A 36 -0.11 7.48 10.89
C ASP A 36 0.27 6.19 10.10
N PRO A 37 1.10 5.29 10.65
CA PRO A 37 1.44 4.04 9.99
C PRO A 37 0.23 3.16 9.63
N ALA A 38 -0.87 3.21 10.41
CA ALA A 38 -2.09 2.47 10.09
C ALA A 38 -2.78 3.04 8.84
N LEU A 39 -2.86 4.37 8.76
CA LEU A 39 -3.35 5.09 7.59
C LEU A 39 -2.50 4.76 6.34
N VAL A 40 -1.17 4.80 6.45
CA VAL A 40 -0.27 4.48 5.32
C VAL A 40 -0.55 3.06 4.80
N ARG A 41 -0.70 2.07 5.70
CA ARG A 41 -1.07 0.70 5.30
C ARG A 41 -2.43 0.65 4.61
N SER A 42 -3.42 1.40 5.07
CA SER A 42 -4.74 1.47 4.42
C SER A 42 -4.66 2.08 3.01
N ILE A 43 -3.86 3.13 2.82
CA ILE A 43 -3.62 3.73 1.50
C ILE A 43 -2.95 2.70 0.59
N GLN A 44 -1.88 2.05 1.05
CA GLN A 44 -1.15 1.07 0.26
C GLN A 44 -2.03 -0.12 -0.14
N ALA A 45 -2.84 -0.64 0.80
CA ALA A 45 -3.77 -1.73 0.54
C ALA A 45 -4.85 -1.34 -0.48
N LEU A 46 -5.37 -0.11 -0.40
CA LEU A 46 -6.35 0.39 -1.36
C LEU A 46 -5.75 0.53 -2.76
N VAL A 47 -4.59 1.18 -2.89
CA VAL A 47 -3.93 1.45 -4.18
C VAL A 47 -3.52 0.16 -4.88
N THR A 48 -3.17 -0.89 -4.12
CA THR A 48 -2.63 -2.13 -4.67
C THR A 48 -3.63 -3.28 -4.73
N ARG A 49 -4.91 -3.03 -4.39
CA ARG A 49 -5.97 -4.05 -4.29
C ARG A 49 -6.06 -4.94 -5.54
N ASP A 50 -5.95 -4.34 -6.72
CA ASP A 50 -6.18 -5.01 -7.99
C ASP A 50 -4.86 -5.36 -8.73
N PHE A 51 -3.71 -5.15 -8.07
CA PHE A 51 -2.41 -5.46 -8.65
C PHE A 51 -2.09 -6.95 -8.56
N LYS A 52 -1.45 -7.51 -9.59
CA LYS A 52 -1.02 -8.92 -9.61
C LYS A 52 0.08 -9.22 -8.57
N ALA A 53 0.96 -8.25 -8.31
CA ALA A 53 2.10 -8.36 -7.40
C ALA A 53 2.12 -7.16 -6.43
N PRO A 54 1.16 -7.06 -5.50
CA PRO A 54 1.02 -5.89 -4.63
C PRO A 54 2.23 -5.70 -3.71
N ALA A 55 2.93 -6.77 -3.34
CA ALA A 55 4.13 -6.73 -2.50
C ALA A 55 5.34 -6.07 -3.19
N GLU A 56 5.33 -5.95 -4.52
CA GLU A 56 6.39 -5.29 -5.29
C GLU A 56 6.14 -3.78 -5.48
N ALA A 57 5.03 -3.27 -4.91
CA ALA A 57 4.65 -1.87 -5.03
C ALA A 57 5.59 -0.96 -4.24
N GLN A 58 6.06 0.09 -4.90
CA GLN A 58 6.82 1.17 -4.31
C GLN A 58 6.00 2.46 -4.38
N PHE A 59 6.04 3.23 -3.30
CA PHE A 59 5.27 4.44 -3.12
C PHE A 59 6.19 5.63 -2.91
N ARG A 60 5.75 6.81 -3.35
CA ARG A 60 6.44 8.09 -3.09
C ARG A 60 5.44 9.24 -3.09
N GLY A 61 5.85 10.42 -2.64
CA GLY A 61 5.06 11.64 -2.70
C GLY A 61 3.74 11.58 -1.92
N LEU A 62 3.64 10.75 -0.88
CA LEU A 62 2.45 10.67 -0.03
C LEU A 62 2.20 11.98 0.72
N HIS A 63 1.03 12.58 0.52
CA HIS A 63 0.59 13.74 1.29
C HIS A 63 -0.94 13.88 1.30
N PRO A 64 -1.53 14.63 2.24
CA PRO A 64 -2.95 14.98 2.19
C PRO A 64 -3.29 15.75 0.91
N SER A 65 -4.42 15.40 0.29
CA SER A 65 -4.94 16.12 -0.88
C SER A 65 -5.52 17.48 -0.51
N ARG A 66 -5.67 18.36 -1.50
CA ARG A 66 -6.34 19.67 -1.38
C ARG A 66 -7.87 19.59 -1.49
N ALA A 67 -8.44 18.38 -1.53
CA ALA A 67 -9.88 18.19 -1.63
C ALA A 67 -10.58 18.74 -0.37
N ARG A 68 -11.64 19.54 -0.57
CA ARG A 68 -12.33 20.28 0.51
C ARG A 68 -12.97 19.41 1.61
N ASN A 69 -13.12 18.10 1.35
CA ASN A 69 -13.78 17.14 2.25
C ASN A 69 -12.80 16.25 3.03
N GLY A 70 -11.50 16.58 3.09
CA GLY A 70 -10.59 16.20 4.18
C GLY A 70 -10.11 14.74 4.27
N HIS A 71 -10.56 13.82 3.41
CA HIS A 71 -10.24 12.39 3.52
C HIS A 71 -9.42 11.81 2.35
N GLY A 72 -8.94 12.68 1.47
CA GLY A 72 -8.16 12.29 0.30
C GLY A 72 -6.65 12.41 0.53
N TYR A 73 -5.89 11.48 -0.03
CA TYR A 73 -4.44 11.43 -0.02
C TYR A 73 -3.92 11.27 -1.44
N CYS A 74 -2.86 12.00 -1.76
CA CYS A 74 -2.15 11.92 -3.02
C CYS A 74 -0.89 11.08 -2.85
N GLY A 75 -0.38 10.57 -3.96
CA GLY A 75 0.95 9.98 -4.06
C GLY A 75 1.17 9.35 -5.42
N GLU A 76 2.27 8.64 -5.56
CA GLU A 76 2.56 7.87 -6.76
C GLU A 76 2.92 6.43 -6.40
N VAL A 77 2.59 5.50 -7.30
CA VAL A 77 2.88 4.07 -7.15
C VAL A 77 3.58 3.52 -8.38
N ALA A 78 4.53 2.61 -8.18
CA ALA A 78 5.19 1.84 -9.23
C ALA A 78 5.23 0.36 -8.84
N ILE A 79 5.19 -0.56 -9.82
CA ILE A 79 5.33 -2.01 -9.58
C ILE A 79 6.70 -2.47 -10.05
N GLY A 80 7.61 -2.70 -9.10
CA GLY A 80 9.00 -3.02 -9.37
C GLY A 80 9.91 -1.78 -9.50
N PRO A 81 11.23 -1.97 -9.35
CA PRO A 81 12.19 -0.88 -9.17
C PRO A 81 12.48 -0.06 -10.44
N THR A 82 12.08 -0.55 -11.61
CA THR A 82 12.30 0.10 -12.91
C THR A 82 11.01 0.60 -13.54
N ALA A 83 9.86 0.39 -12.89
CA ALA A 83 8.57 0.84 -13.40
C ALA A 83 8.41 2.36 -13.27
N SER A 84 7.64 2.93 -14.19
CA SER A 84 7.24 4.33 -14.08
C SER A 84 6.24 4.50 -12.95
N TYR A 85 6.46 5.51 -12.13
CA TYR A 85 5.51 5.94 -11.12
C TYR A 85 4.28 6.54 -11.77
N VAL A 86 3.11 6.14 -11.28
CA VAL A 86 1.82 6.67 -11.70
C VAL A 86 1.13 7.36 -10.53
N PRO A 87 0.60 8.58 -10.73
CA PRO A 87 -0.07 9.32 -9.68
C PRO A 87 -1.43 8.70 -9.33
N PHE A 88 -1.81 8.84 -8.07
CA PHE A 88 -3.10 8.44 -7.55
C PHE A 88 -3.68 9.45 -6.57
N HIS A 89 -5.00 9.36 -6.38
CA HIS A 89 -5.74 9.96 -5.28
C HIS A 89 -6.58 8.89 -4.58
N ALA A 90 -6.37 8.73 -3.29
CA ALA A 90 -7.03 7.74 -2.44
C ALA A 90 -7.93 8.44 -1.42
N ILE A 91 -9.21 8.11 -1.40
CA ILE A 91 -10.17 8.60 -0.40
C ILE A 91 -10.47 7.47 0.58
N LEU A 92 -10.29 7.76 1.87
CA LEU A 92 -10.58 6.84 2.97
C LEU A 92 -11.63 7.47 3.89
N GLU A 93 -12.90 7.09 3.72
CA GLU A 93 -13.99 7.65 4.52
C GLU A 93 -14.17 6.90 5.85
N PRO A 94 -14.61 7.60 6.91
CA PRO A 94 -15.10 6.96 8.11
C PRO A 94 -16.30 6.04 7.77
N GLY A 95 -16.25 4.78 8.20
CA GLY A 95 -17.29 3.78 7.88
C GLY A 95 -16.89 2.78 6.79
N GLY A 96 -15.67 2.87 6.25
CA GLY A 96 -15.08 1.84 5.39
C GLY A 96 -15.30 2.03 3.89
N THR A 97 -16.06 3.05 3.49
CA THR A 97 -16.13 3.47 2.09
C THR A 97 -14.75 4.00 1.67
N SER A 98 -14.25 3.49 0.55
CA SER A 98 -12.98 3.93 -0.03
C SER A 98 -13.12 4.11 -1.53
N SER A 99 -12.37 5.05 -2.09
CA SER A 99 -12.36 5.31 -3.52
C SER A 99 -10.93 5.60 -3.97
N LEU A 100 -10.60 5.13 -5.17
CA LEU A 100 -9.28 5.27 -5.75
C LEU A 100 -9.43 5.87 -7.15
N LEU A 101 -8.70 6.95 -7.40
CA LEU A 101 -8.44 7.47 -8.73
C LEU A 101 -6.98 7.20 -9.05
N LEU A 102 -6.70 6.19 -9.87
CA LEU A 102 -5.37 5.85 -10.33
C LEU A 102 -5.25 6.20 -11.82
N LEU A 103 -4.23 6.98 -12.20
CA LEU A 103 -4.13 7.49 -13.57
C LEU A 103 -3.92 6.38 -14.61
N SER A 104 -3.25 5.28 -14.25
CA SER A 104 -3.05 4.14 -15.15
C SER A 104 -4.34 3.44 -15.54
N ASP A 105 -5.36 3.46 -14.68
CA ASP A 105 -6.63 2.76 -14.92
C ASP A 105 -7.48 3.46 -16.00
N HIS A 106 -7.12 4.70 -16.33
CA HIS A 106 -7.83 5.53 -17.30
C HIS A 106 -7.22 5.42 -18.71
N GLY A 107 -6.60 4.29 -19.05
CA GLY A 107 -5.96 4.06 -20.36
C GLY A 107 -6.90 3.78 -21.55
N GLY A 108 -8.23 3.87 -21.36
CA GLY A 108 -9.22 3.51 -22.38
C GLY A 108 -9.34 4.52 -23.53
N SER A 109 -9.22 5.82 -23.24
CA SER A 109 -9.21 6.90 -24.24
C SER A 109 -8.34 8.07 -23.78
N VAL A 110 -7.93 8.95 -24.71
CA VAL A 110 -7.19 10.18 -24.36
C VAL A 110 -8.03 11.10 -23.49
N GLU A 111 -9.34 11.17 -23.74
CA GLU A 111 -10.28 12.02 -23.00
C GLU A 111 -10.39 11.59 -21.53
N ASP A 112 -10.46 10.28 -21.25
CA ASP A 112 -10.51 9.76 -19.88
C ASP A 112 -9.24 10.09 -19.09
N ARG A 113 -8.08 10.05 -19.78
CA ARG A 113 -6.79 10.45 -19.18
C ARG A 113 -6.74 11.94 -18.87
N ASP A 114 -7.28 12.78 -19.76
CA ASP A 114 -7.32 14.23 -19.56
C ASP A 114 -8.24 14.60 -18.38
N VAL A 115 -9.40 13.94 -18.27
CA VAL A 115 -10.31 14.12 -17.13
C VAL A 115 -9.64 13.69 -15.82
N ALA A 116 -9.02 12.50 -15.78
CA ALA A 116 -8.31 12.02 -14.60
C ALA A 116 -7.16 12.95 -14.20
N THR A 117 -6.37 13.41 -15.17
CA THR A 117 -5.28 14.37 -14.94
C THR A 117 -5.80 15.68 -14.35
N ARG A 118 -6.90 16.22 -14.89
CA ARG A 118 -7.52 17.45 -14.39
C ARG A 118 -8.04 17.28 -12.95
N LEU A 119 -8.64 16.14 -12.64
CA LEU A 119 -9.10 15.83 -11.28
C LEU A 119 -7.92 15.75 -10.30
N LEU A 120 -6.87 15.00 -10.66
CA LEU A 120 -5.66 14.89 -9.84
C LEU A 120 -4.99 16.26 -9.63
N THR A 121 -4.95 17.11 -10.65
CA THR A 121 -4.44 18.50 -10.55
C THR A 121 -5.28 19.31 -9.55
N ASN A 122 -6.61 19.25 -9.66
CA ASN A 122 -7.52 19.95 -8.74
C ASN A 122 -7.37 19.45 -7.29
N PHE A 123 -7.07 18.16 -7.10
CA PHE A 123 -6.77 17.59 -5.79
C PHE A 123 -5.35 17.86 -5.30
N GLY A 124 -4.50 18.46 -6.14
CA GLY A 124 -3.11 18.76 -5.85
C GLY A 124 -2.19 17.55 -5.83
N CYS A 125 -2.56 16.46 -6.51
CA CYS A 125 -1.75 15.25 -6.62
C CYS A 125 -0.74 15.28 -7.77
N VAL A 126 -0.88 16.25 -8.68
CA VAL A 126 0.03 16.55 -9.79
C VAL A 126 0.05 18.08 -9.98
N GLU A 127 1.18 18.60 -10.44
CA GLU A 127 1.40 20.03 -10.76
C GLU A 127 1.05 20.37 -12.21
#